data_AF-A0A7W6T1L6-F1
#
_entry.id   AF-A0A7W6T1L6-F1
#
_cell.length_a   1.000
_cell.length_b   1.000
_cell.length_c   1.000
_cell.angle_alpha   90.00
_cell.angle_beta   90.00
_cell.angle_gamma   90.00
#
_symmetry.space_group_name_H-M   'P 1'
#
loop_
_entity.id
_entity.type
_entity.pdbx_description
1 polymer ?
#
loop_
_entity_poly.entity_id
_entity_poly.type
_entity_poly.pdbx_seq_one_letter_code
_entity_poly.pdbx_strand_id
1 'polypeptide(L)'
;MAVALISFSLLACGVSPSVAQEDQSFQHFIWQRDESNGMEVAMSTGEPAFNFFDVGNLSPNSLYLVQQVLGDISRAAGKKVDRSLTSSSIAVFHDTNVFLRLKNDRAAFTTLGIPEHVIDDLKGRITDDARCLSNTRTDAKGNVIFTVILLSERFNDCLVSGLNYSFGIRASNVSIATLLSVCVLYEGRNRGLRDRQSLSREAPKLRDLCLAKAEAHSPDG
;
A
#
# COMPACT_ATOMS: atom_id res chain seq x y z
N MET A 1 -29.60 -26.99 65.23
CA MET A 1 -28.15 -26.77 65.29
C MET A 1 -27.51 -27.37 64.05
N ALA A 2 -26.50 -26.67 63.51
CA ALA A 2 -25.73 -26.91 62.28
C ALA A 2 -25.29 -28.38 62.10
N VAL A 3 -24.98 -28.89 60.90
CA VAL A 3 -23.82 -28.50 60.06
C VAL A 3 -24.09 -28.74 58.57
N ALA A 4 -23.76 -27.74 57.76
CA ALA A 4 -23.68 -27.81 56.31
C ALA A 4 -22.35 -28.46 55.88
N LEU A 5 -22.41 -29.39 54.91
CA LEU A 5 -21.24 -29.88 54.17
C LEU A 5 -21.33 -29.35 52.74
N ILE A 6 -20.45 -28.40 52.42
CA ILE A 6 -20.25 -27.86 51.07
C ILE A 6 -19.30 -28.81 50.34
N SER A 7 -19.82 -29.58 49.39
CA SER A 7 -19.00 -30.35 48.46
C SER A 7 -18.50 -29.42 47.34
N PHE A 8 -17.17 -29.22 47.31
CA PHE A 8 -16.46 -28.64 46.18
C PHE A 8 -16.36 -29.67 45.05
N SER A 9 -17.15 -29.51 44.00
CA SER A 9 -16.94 -30.18 42.72
C SER A 9 -16.19 -29.24 41.78
N LEU A 10 -14.85 -29.30 41.84
CA LEU A 10 -13.96 -28.83 40.79
C LEU A 10 -13.96 -29.86 39.67
N LEU A 11 -14.70 -29.62 38.59
CA LEU A 11 -14.54 -30.37 37.34
C LEU A 11 -14.72 -29.41 36.15
N ALA A 12 -13.57 -28.91 35.73
CA ALA A 12 -13.19 -28.60 34.36
C ALA A 12 -14.30 -28.04 33.45
N CYS A 13 -14.39 -26.71 33.41
CA CYS A 13 -14.79 -26.03 32.19
C CYS A 13 -13.78 -26.43 31.10
N GLY A 14 -14.15 -27.43 30.30
CA GLY A 14 -13.54 -27.70 29.00
C GLY A 14 -13.85 -26.53 28.07
N VAL A 15 -13.16 -25.41 28.28
CA VAL A 15 -13.02 -24.41 27.24
C VAL A 15 -12.05 -25.04 26.26
N SER A 16 -12.57 -25.71 25.24
CA SER A 16 -11.81 -25.90 24.01
C SER A 16 -11.16 -24.54 23.70
N PRO A 17 -9.84 -24.45 23.50
CA PRO A 17 -9.31 -23.24 22.90
C PRO A 17 -9.96 -23.22 21.52
N SER A 18 -10.99 -22.40 21.39
CA SER A 18 -11.48 -21.94 20.12
C SER A 18 -10.26 -21.33 19.47
N VAL A 19 -9.65 -22.09 18.56
CA VAL A 19 -8.68 -21.58 17.58
C VAL A 19 -9.49 -20.69 16.65
N ALA A 20 -9.92 -19.56 17.19
CA ALA A 20 -10.61 -18.48 16.53
C ALA A 20 -10.06 -17.20 17.13
N GLN A 21 -8.73 -17.08 17.12
CA GLN A 21 -8.02 -15.86 17.48
C GLN A 21 -6.66 -15.85 16.76
N GLU A 22 -6.70 -15.70 15.43
CA GLU A 22 -5.70 -14.96 14.60
C GLU A 22 -5.99 -15.19 13.11
N ASP A 23 -7.17 -14.80 12.63
CA ASP A 23 -7.44 -14.66 11.18
C ASP A 23 -7.38 -13.18 10.76
N GLN A 24 -6.51 -12.40 11.42
CA GLN A 24 -6.16 -11.02 11.03
C GLN A 24 -4.98 -11.00 10.04
N SER A 25 -4.86 -12.01 9.20
CA SER A 25 -3.73 -12.15 8.29
C SER A 25 -3.84 -11.13 7.14
N PHE A 26 -3.12 -10.01 7.25
CA PHE A 26 -2.57 -9.24 6.13
C PHE A 26 -3.51 -8.93 4.95
N GLN A 27 -4.77 -8.57 5.25
CA GLN A 27 -5.81 -8.32 4.25
C GLN A 27 -5.53 -7.15 3.30
N HIS A 28 -4.47 -6.37 3.56
CA HIS A 28 -4.12 -5.21 2.77
C HIS A 28 -3.23 -5.53 1.58
N PHE A 29 -2.70 -6.74 1.40
CA PHE A 29 -1.84 -7.00 0.24
C PHE A 29 -2.65 -7.04 -1.06
N ILE A 30 -2.09 -6.41 -2.09
CA ILE A 30 -2.63 -6.52 -3.44
C ILE A 30 -1.96 -7.72 -4.10
N TRP A 31 -2.79 -8.70 -4.46
CA TRP A 31 -2.35 -9.93 -5.10
C TRP A 31 -2.55 -9.85 -6.61
N GLN A 32 -1.52 -10.22 -7.35
CA GLN A 32 -1.58 -10.39 -8.79
C GLN A 32 -1.40 -11.88 -9.11
N ARG A 33 -2.24 -12.41 -9.99
CA ARG A 33 -2.03 -13.76 -10.54
C ARG A 33 -0.92 -13.69 -11.57
N ASP A 34 0.13 -14.47 -11.38
CA ASP A 34 1.17 -14.71 -12.37
C ASP A 34 0.58 -15.54 -13.51
N GLU A 35 0.57 -14.99 -14.72
CA GLU A 35 -0.04 -15.62 -15.89
C GLU A 35 0.70 -16.91 -16.32
N SER A 36 1.99 -17.05 -15.96
CA SER A 36 2.82 -18.18 -16.40
C SER A 36 2.58 -19.47 -15.60
N ASN A 37 2.20 -19.34 -14.33
CA ASN A 37 2.09 -20.48 -13.41
C ASN A 37 0.79 -20.45 -12.56
N GLY A 38 -0.03 -19.41 -12.67
CA GLY A 38 -1.28 -19.25 -11.96
C GLY A 38 -1.15 -18.89 -10.47
N MET A 39 0.07 -18.76 -9.94
CA MET A 39 0.31 -18.42 -8.54
C MET A 39 -0.04 -16.95 -8.27
N GLU A 40 -0.56 -16.67 -7.08
CA GLU A 40 -0.77 -15.28 -6.63
C GLU A 40 0.48 -14.74 -5.95
N VAL A 41 1.00 -13.64 -6.47
CA VAL A 41 2.16 -12.92 -5.93
C VAL A 41 1.75 -11.56 -5.38
N ALA A 42 2.31 -11.18 -4.25
CA ALA A 42 2.08 -9.86 -3.67
C ALA A 42 2.80 -8.79 -4.51
N MET A 43 2.03 -7.80 -4.94
CA MET A 43 2.54 -6.63 -5.66
C MET A 43 3.45 -5.82 -4.74
N SER A 44 4.60 -5.36 -5.25
CA SER A 44 5.53 -4.49 -4.49
C SER A 44 6.58 -3.89 -5.43
N THR A 45 7.20 -2.78 -5.05
CA THR A 45 8.34 -2.25 -5.82
C THR A 45 9.63 -3.03 -5.55
N GLY A 46 10.38 -3.31 -6.62
CA GLY A 46 11.68 -3.96 -6.55
C GLY A 46 12.83 -3.04 -6.18
N GLU A 47 12.76 -1.78 -6.60
CA GLU A 47 13.88 -0.85 -6.54
C GLU A 47 14.16 -0.41 -5.10
N PRO A 48 15.44 -0.30 -4.68
CA PRO A 48 15.80 0.12 -3.32
C PRO A 48 15.49 1.60 -3.03
N ALA A 49 15.42 2.41 -4.08
CA ALA A 49 15.01 3.81 -4.03
C ALA A 49 13.96 4.07 -5.11
N PHE A 50 13.19 5.14 -4.92
CA PHE A 50 12.22 5.58 -5.91
C PHE A 50 12.16 7.10 -5.98
N ASN A 51 11.67 7.61 -7.10
CA ASN A 51 11.36 9.02 -7.29
C ASN A 51 9.86 9.18 -7.53
N PHE A 52 9.36 10.36 -7.21
CA PHE A 52 8.01 10.77 -7.53
C PHE A 52 8.03 12.19 -8.10
N PHE A 53 7.01 12.58 -8.85
CA PHE A 53 6.73 13.98 -9.09
C PHE A 53 5.28 14.29 -8.74
N ASP A 54 5.05 15.56 -8.44
CA ASP A 54 3.73 16.11 -8.11
C ASP A 54 3.54 17.35 -8.97
N VAL A 55 2.41 17.42 -9.70
CA VAL A 55 2.10 18.46 -10.67
C VAL A 55 0.75 19.06 -10.34
N GLY A 56 0.72 20.39 -10.31
CA GLY A 56 -0.48 21.14 -9.94
C GLY A 56 -0.61 21.29 -8.44
N ASN A 57 -1.61 22.07 -8.03
CA ASN A 57 -1.85 22.34 -6.62
C ASN A 57 -3.32 22.72 -6.38
N LEU A 58 -4.07 21.82 -5.72
CA LEU A 58 -5.46 22.06 -5.31
C LEU A 58 -5.57 22.71 -3.91
N SER A 59 -4.47 22.71 -3.14
CA SER A 59 -4.36 23.40 -1.84
C SER A 59 -2.90 23.49 -1.37
N PRO A 60 -2.50 24.55 -0.65
CA PRO A 60 -1.15 24.69 -0.10
C PRO A 60 -0.61 23.45 0.67
N ASN A 61 -1.50 22.61 1.19
CA ASN A 61 -1.14 21.41 1.97
C ASN A 61 -0.97 20.14 1.12
N SER A 62 -1.25 20.19 -0.19
CA SER A 62 -1.26 19.00 -1.06
C SER A 62 0.12 18.36 -1.19
N LEU A 63 1.16 19.15 -1.51
CA LEU A 63 2.54 18.66 -1.58
C LEU A 63 3.02 18.13 -0.22
N TYR A 64 2.67 18.82 0.87
CA TYR A 64 3.00 18.39 2.22
C TYR A 64 2.39 17.02 2.53
N LEU A 65 1.11 16.82 2.18
CA LEU A 65 0.43 15.54 2.35
C LEU A 65 1.08 14.42 1.53
N VAL A 66 1.44 14.68 0.26
CA VAL A 66 2.18 13.72 -0.58
C VAL A 66 3.50 13.34 0.09
N GLN A 67 4.28 14.32 0.52
CA GLN A 67 5.59 14.12 1.14
C GLN A 67 5.49 13.37 2.47
N GLN A 68 4.52 13.72 3.32
CA GLN A 68 4.31 13.06 4.60
C GLN A 68 3.90 11.59 4.41
N VAL A 69 2.87 11.34 3.59
CA VAL A 69 2.36 9.98 3.34
C VAL A 69 3.43 9.10 2.68
N LEU A 70 4.14 9.62 1.67
CA LEU A 70 5.26 8.89 1.05
C LEU A 70 6.40 8.67 2.05
N GLY A 71 6.70 9.65 2.90
CA GLY A 71 7.71 9.54 3.95
C GLY A 71 7.41 8.40 4.92
N ASP A 72 6.17 8.30 5.41
CA ASP A 72 5.77 7.25 6.35
C ASP A 72 5.77 5.87 5.69
N ILE A 73 5.17 5.74 4.50
CA ILE A 73 5.11 4.46 3.77
C ILE A 73 6.51 4.01 3.34
N SER A 74 7.35 4.92 2.81
CA SER A 74 8.72 4.58 2.37
C SER A 74 9.59 4.13 3.54
N ARG A 75 9.49 4.78 4.70
CA ARG A 75 10.20 4.37 5.92
C ARG A 75 9.78 2.97 6.36
N ALA A 76 8.46 2.69 6.40
CA ALA A 76 7.96 1.36 6.71
C ALA A 76 8.43 0.31 5.69
N ALA A 77 8.52 0.67 4.41
CA ALA A 77 9.04 -0.20 3.35
C ALA A 77 10.57 -0.38 3.35
N GLY A 78 11.30 0.40 4.15
CA GLY A 78 12.77 0.45 4.10
C GLY A 78 13.31 1.00 2.76
N LYS A 79 12.56 1.90 2.11
CA LYS A 79 12.89 2.48 0.80
C LYS A 79 13.34 3.92 0.94
N LYS A 80 14.25 4.35 0.07
CA LYS A 80 14.69 5.75 0.00
C LYS A 80 13.91 6.52 -1.06
N VAL A 81 13.52 7.75 -0.75
CA VAL A 81 13.07 8.71 -1.75
C VAL A 81 14.31 9.38 -2.34
N ASP A 82 14.57 9.19 -3.62
CA ASP A 82 15.71 9.77 -4.33
C ASP A 82 15.23 10.64 -5.50
N ARG A 83 15.28 11.96 -5.30
CA ARG A 83 14.83 12.95 -6.29
C ARG A 83 15.80 13.11 -7.48
N SER A 84 17.00 12.51 -7.41
CA SER A 84 18.00 12.58 -8.49
C SER A 84 17.75 11.58 -9.61
N LEU A 85 16.90 10.57 -9.39
CA LEU A 85 16.55 9.59 -10.42
C LEU A 85 15.80 10.26 -11.56
N THR A 86 16.18 9.93 -12.80
CA THR A 86 15.63 10.53 -14.01
C THR A 86 14.18 10.13 -14.30
N SER A 87 13.76 8.96 -13.80
CA SER A 87 12.39 8.46 -13.93
C SER A 87 11.68 8.48 -12.57
N SER A 88 10.39 8.83 -12.59
CA SER A 88 9.52 8.77 -11.41
C SER A 88 8.61 7.55 -11.49
N SER A 89 8.60 6.75 -10.44
CA SER A 89 7.70 5.59 -10.33
C SER A 89 6.34 5.97 -9.77
N ILE A 90 6.17 7.20 -9.26
CA ILE A 90 4.89 7.73 -8.80
C ILE A 90 4.69 9.12 -9.39
N ALA A 91 3.59 9.30 -10.09
CA ALA A 91 3.19 10.56 -10.69
C ALA A 91 1.87 11.02 -10.09
N VAL A 92 1.88 12.16 -9.42
CA VAL A 92 0.70 12.75 -8.79
C VAL A 92 0.31 14.01 -9.57
N PHE A 93 -0.95 14.10 -9.98
CA PHE A 93 -1.51 15.25 -10.67
C PHE A 93 -2.69 15.80 -9.88
N HIS A 94 -2.54 17.01 -9.37
CA HIS A 94 -3.53 17.74 -8.60
C HIS A 94 -3.96 18.98 -9.38
N ASP A 95 -4.90 18.81 -10.32
CA ASP A 95 -5.32 19.88 -11.23
C ASP A 95 -6.82 19.77 -11.50
N THR A 96 -7.56 20.87 -11.30
CA THR A 96 -9.02 20.91 -11.49
C THR A 96 -9.47 20.46 -12.87
N ASN A 97 -8.61 20.61 -13.87
CA ASN A 97 -8.86 20.21 -15.24
C ASN A 97 -8.10 18.94 -15.65
N VAL A 98 -7.55 18.17 -14.70
CA VAL A 98 -6.68 17.01 -15.01
C VAL A 98 -7.33 16.01 -15.98
N PHE A 99 -8.63 15.72 -15.83
CA PHE A 99 -9.34 14.79 -16.71
C PHE A 99 -9.62 15.38 -18.09
N LEU A 100 -9.89 16.68 -18.17
CA LEU A 100 -10.04 17.39 -19.44
C LEU A 100 -8.70 17.41 -20.19
N ARG A 101 -7.61 17.70 -19.49
CA ARG A 101 -6.25 17.65 -20.02
C ARG A 101 -5.88 16.24 -20.45
N LEU A 102 -6.19 15.20 -19.67
CA LEU A 102 -5.94 13.82 -20.05
C LEU A 102 -6.67 13.44 -21.35
N LYS A 103 -7.89 13.98 -21.57
CA LYS A 103 -8.64 13.77 -22.82
C LYS A 103 -8.01 14.49 -24.02
N ASN A 104 -7.56 15.74 -23.84
CA ASN A 104 -7.27 16.68 -24.93
C ASN A 104 -5.78 17.04 -25.13
N ASP A 105 -4.93 16.82 -24.14
CA ASP A 105 -3.52 17.22 -24.11
C ASP A 105 -2.64 16.02 -23.71
N ARG A 106 -2.53 15.06 -24.63
CA ARG A 106 -1.73 13.85 -24.44
C ARG A 106 -0.25 14.16 -24.20
N ALA A 107 0.27 15.18 -24.88
CA ALA A 107 1.68 15.57 -24.83
C ALA A 107 2.13 16.00 -23.43
N ALA A 108 1.25 16.64 -22.66
CA ALA A 108 1.56 17.01 -21.27
C ALA A 108 1.86 15.81 -20.37
N PHE A 109 1.25 14.64 -20.62
CA PHE A 109 1.48 13.44 -19.83
C PHE A 109 2.66 12.62 -20.35
N THR A 110 2.83 12.49 -21.67
CA THR A 110 3.96 11.75 -22.25
C THR A 110 5.30 12.43 -21.99
N THR A 111 5.35 13.77 -21.98
CA THR A 111 6.55 14.55 -21.62
C THR A 111 7.01 14.29 -20.18
N LEU A 112 6.07 13.89 -19.30
CA LEU A 112 6.35 13.51 -17.91
C LEU A 112 6.70 12.02 -17.76
N GLY A 113 6.90 11.31 -18.87
CA GLY A 113 7.32 9.91 -18.88
C GLY A 113 6.17 8.91 -18.72
N ILE A 114 4.91 9.34 -18.81
CA ILE A 114 3.77 8.41 -18.76
C ILE A 114 3.62 7.70 -20.11
N PRO A 115 3.67 6.36 -20.14
CA PRO A 115 3.50 5.63 -21.39
C PRO A 115 2.12 5.84 -22.01
N GLU A 116 2.08 5.92 -23.33
CA GLU A 116 0.86 6.16 -24.11
C GLU A 116 -0.31 5.23 -23.78
N HIS A 117 -0.05 3.93 -23.69
CA HIS A 117 -1.07 2.94 -23.33
C HIS A 117 -1.61 3.13 -21.90
N VAL A 118 -0.85 3.73 -20.97
CA VAL A 118 -1.34 4.09 -19.63
C VAL A 118 -2.31 5.27 -19.71
N ILE A 119 -2.01 6.24 -20.57
CA ILE A 119 -2.90 7.39 -20.83
C ILE A 119 -4.23 6.89 -21.39
N ASP A 120 -4.19 5.97 -22.37
CA ASP A 120 -5.41 5.42 -22.97
C ASP A 120 -6.26 4.64 -21.97
N ASP A 121 -5.64 3.80 -21.13
CA ASP A 121 -6.34 3.10 -20.05
C ASP A 121 -6.97 4.05 -19.02
N LEU A 122 -6.26 5.13 -18.66
CA LEU A 122 -6.81 6.14 -17.77
C LEU A 122 -7.98 6.88 -18.42
N LYS A 123 -7.88 7.24 -19.71
CA LYS A 123 -8.97 7.88 -20.47
C LYS A 123 -10.21 7.00 -20.52
N GLY A 124 -10.05 5.69 -20.75
CA GLY A 124 -11.14 4.73 -20.79
C GLY A 124 -11.89 4.57 -19.46
N ARG A 125 -11.29 4.99 -18.34
CA ARG A 125 -11.87 4.93 -16.99
C ARG A 125 -12.51 6.24 -16.53
N ILE A 126 -12.46 7.31 -17.33
CA ILE A 126 -13.08 8.59 -16.96
C ILE A 126 -14.59 8.48 -17.13
N THR A 127 -15.30 8.47 -16.01
CA THR A 127 -16.76 8.70 -15.95
C THR A 127 -17.06 10.21 -15.85
N ASP A 128 -18.31 10.60 -16.09
CA ASP A 128 -18.72 12.02 -16.03
C ASP A 128 -18.57 12.64 -14.62
N ASP A 129 -18.58 11.79 -13.60
CA ASP A 129 -18.39 12.13 -12.18
C ASP A 129 -16.98 11.81 -11.66
N ALA A 130 -16.02 11.46 -12.53
CA ALA A 130 -14.68 11.11 -12.10
C ALA A 130 -13.99 12.31 -11.45
N ARG A 131 -13.66 12.17 -10.16
CA ARG A 131 -12.91 13.19 -9.40
C ARG A 131 -11.52 12.74 -8.96
N CYS A 132 -11.32 11.43 -8.96
CA CYS A 132 -10.04 10.81 -8.72
C CYS A 132 -9.91 9.54 -9.56
N LEU A 133 -8.73 9.31 -10.14
CA LEU A 133 -8.33 8.03 -10.71
C LEU A 133 -6.89 7.70 -10.32
N SER A 134 -6.63 6.45 -9.99
CA SER A 134 -5.28 5.92 -9.88
C SER A 134 -5.08 4.69 -10.75
N ASN A 135 -3.87 4.52 -11.27
CA ASN A 135 -3.48 3.35 -12.05
C ASN A 135 -2.04 2.98 -11.68
N THR A 136 -1.87 1.78 -11.13
CA THR A 136 -0.56 1.19 -10.86
C THR A 136 -0.29 0.10 -11.86
N ARG A 137 0.84 0.21 -12.54
CA ARG A 137 1.33 -0.77 -13.51
C ARG A 137 2.34 -1.70 -12.86
N THR A 138 2.22 -2.96 -13.23
CA THR A 138 3.13 -4.03 -12.82
C THR A 138 3.70 -4.76 -14.00
N ASP A 139 4.85 -5.40 -13.81
CA ASP A 139 5.34 -6.43 -14.73
C ASP A 139 4.62 -7.78 -14.49
N ALA A 140 4.95 -8.78 -15.30
CA ALA A 140 4.42 -10.13 -15.17
C ALA A 140 4.73 -10.80 -13.81
N LYS A 141 5.74 -10.31 -13.09
CA LYS A 141 6.16 -10.81 -11.77
C LYS A 141 5.56 -10.00 -10.62
N GLY A 142 4.58 -9.15 -10.89
CA GLY A 142 3.94 -8.29 -9.90
C GLY A 142 4.88 -7.23 -9.31
N ASN A 143 5.97 -6.87 -9.98
CA ASN A 143 6.78 -5.73 -9.57
C ASN A 143 6.08 -4.45 -9.99
N VAL A 144 5.85 -3.53 -9.05
CA VAL A 144 5.31 -2.21 -9.37
C VAL A 144 6.36 -1.44 -10.19
N ILE A 145 5.99 -1.08 -11.42
CA ILE A 145 6.82 -0.29 -12.32
C ILE A 145 6.55 1.19 -12.09
N PHE A 146 5.27 1.54 -12.03
CA PHE A 146 4.83 2.93 -12.05
C PHE A 146 3.40 3.09 -11.52
N THR A 147 3.07 4.24 -10.94
CA THR A 147 1.72 4.63 -10.52
C THR A 147 1.39 6.05 -10.96
N VAL A 148 0.22 6.24 -11.59
CA VAL A 148 -0.40 7.56 -11.80
C VAL A 148 -1.52 7.76 -10.79
N ILE A 149 -1.59 8.96 -10.22
CA ILE A 149 -2.71 9.44 -9.40
C ILE A 149 -3.19 10.77 -9.99
N LEU A 150 -4.45 10.85 -10.39
CA LEU A 150 -5.09 12.04 -10.96
C LEU A 150 -6.20 12.50 -10.03
N LEU A 151 -6.17 13.77 -9.60
CA LEU A 151 -7.18 14.40 -8.74
C LEU A 151 -7.66 15.71 -9.39
N SER A 152 -8.98 15.86 -9.54
CA SER A 152 -9.59 17.13 -9.96
C SER A 152 -10.11 18.00 -8.81
N GLU A 153 -10.27 17.43 -7.62
CA GLU A 153 -10.59 18.19 -6.41
C GLU A 153 -9.88 17.60 -5.18
N ARG A 154 -10.09 18.20 -4.01
CA ARG A 154 -9.43 17.81 -2.76
C ARG A 154 -9.95 16.45 -2.27
N PHE A 155 -9.34 15.36 -2.72
CA PHE A 155 -9.63 13.98 -2.29
C PHE A 155 -8.44 13.33 -1.61
N ASN A 156 -8.27 13.60 -0.31
CA ASN A 156 -7.17 13.04 0.48
C ASN A 156 -7.20 11.52 0.50
N ASP A 157 -8.37 10.90 0.66
CA ASP A 157 -8.49 9.44 0.73
C ASP A 157 -8.05 8.76 -0.56
N CYS A 158 -8.34 9.37 -1.72
CA CYS A 158 -7.95 8.81 -2.99
C CYS A 158 -6.46 8.98 -3.27
N LEU A 159 -5.88 10.14 -2.89
CA LEU A 159 -4.44 10.33 -2.88
C LEU A 159 -3.76 9.27 -2.02
N VAL A 160 -4.16 9.15 -0.75
CA VAL A 160 -3.60 8.19 0.20
C VAL A 160 -3.79 6.77 -0.31
N SER A 161 -4.96 6.45 -0.87
CA SER A 161 -5.20 5.13 -1.46
C SER A 161 -4.31 4.84 -2.66
N GLY A 162 -4.09 5.80 -3.56
CA GLY A 162 -3.18 5.64 -4.69
C GLY A 162 -1.72 5.47 -4.24
N LEU A 163 -1.30 6.22 -3.22
CA LEU A 163 0.04 6.11 -2.64
C LEU A 163 0.24 4.78 -1.92
N ASN A 164 -0.73 4.26 -1.18
CA ASN A 164 -0.65 2.90 -0.62
C ASN A 164 -0.60 1.84 -1.72
N TYR A 165 -1.42 2.01 -2.78
CA TYR A 165 -1.47 1.06 -3.89
C TYR A 165 -0.12 0.98 -4.62
N SER A 166 0.60 2.10 -4.78
CA SER A 166 1.94 2.10 -5.40
C SER A 166 2.97 1.28 -4.61
N PHE A 167 2.71 0.99 -3.34
CA PHE A 167 3.53 0.11 -2.52
C PHE A 167 2.98 -1.32 -2.40
N GLY A 168 1.87 -1.64 -3.06
CA GLY A 168 1.24 -2.96 -3.01
C GLY A 168 0.21 -3.14 -1.89
N ILE A 169 -0.27 -2.03 -1.31
CA ILE A 169 -1.16 -2.03 -0.15
C ILE A 169 -2.53 -1.45 -0.52
N ARG A 170 -3.59 -2.20 -0.22
CA ARG A 170 -5.00 -1.80 -0.33
C ARG A 170 -5.45 -1.17 0.99
N ALA A 171 -5.27 0.15 1.10
CA ALA A 171 -5.72 0.94 2.25
C ALA A 171 -5.97 2.40 1.82
N SER A 172 -6.96 3.06 2.41
CA SER A 172 -7.28 4.48 2.19
C SER A 172 -6.75 5.42 3.29
N ASN A 173 -5.99 4.89 4.25
CA ASN A 173 -5.39 5.65 5.36
C ASN A 173 -3.94 5.21 5.63
N VAL A 174 -3.24 5.94 6.48
CA VAL A 174 -1.87 5.62 6.95
C VAL A 174 -1.89 5.26 8.44
N SER A 175 -2.62 4.19 8.78
CA SER A 175 -2.67 3.67 10.15
C SER A 175 -1.45 2.81 10.50
N ILE A 176 -1.25 2.51 11.78
CA ILE A 176 -0.22 1.55 12.24
C ILE A 176 -0.39 0.20 11.53
N ALA A 177 -1.63 -0.28 11.36
CA ALA A 177 -1.90 -1.53 10.65
C ALA A 177 -1.48 -1.47 9.17
N THR A 178 -1.72 -0.32 8.51
CA THR A 178 -1.25 -0.08 7.14
C THR A 178 0.28 -0.12 7.08
N LEU A 179 0.97 0.62 7.95
CA LEU A 179 2.43 0.69 7.96
C LEU A 179 3.09 -0.65 8.31
N LEU A 180 2.51 -1.42 9.25
CA LEU A 180 2.96 -2.78 9.53
C LEU A 180 2.79 -3.70 8.32
N SER A 181 1.67 -3.57 7.60
CA SER A 181 1.45 -4.33 6.36
C SER A 181 2.50 -3.98 5.31
N VAL A 182 2.81 -2.69 5.12
CA VAL A 182 3.91 -2.25 4.25
C VAL A 182 5.21 -2.94 4.69
N CYS A 183 5.62 -2.81 5.96
CA CYS A 183 6.86 -3.39 6.44
C CYS A 183 6.92 -4.91 6.19
N VAL A 184 5.87 -5.65 6.54
CA VAL A 184 5.81 -7.11 6.36
C VAL A 184 5.96 -7.50 4.89
N LEU A 185 5.29 -6.78 3.99
CA LEU A 185 5.37 -7.02 2.55
C LEU A 185 6.82 -6.84 2.04
N TYR A 186 7.50 -5.76 2.44
CA TYR A 186 8.86 -5.48 1.96
C TYR A 186 9.92 -6.35 2.63
N GLU A 187 9.77 -6.70 3.91
CA GLU A 187 10.63 -7.71 4.57
C GLU A 187 10.45 -9.10 3.95
N GLY A 188 9.21 -9.49 3.67
CA GLY A 188 8.91 -10.73 2.96
C GLY A 188 9.57 -10.76 1.58
N ARG A 189 9.39 -9.68 0.81
CA ARG A 189 10.04 -9.51 -0.51
C ARG A 189 11.57 -9.65 -0.41
N ASN A 190 12.21 -8.99 0.54
CA ASN A 190 13.67 -9.04 0.72
C ASN A 190 14.17 -10.45 1.03
N ARG A 191 13.31 -11.32 1.56
CA ARG A 191 13.58 -12.75 1.82
C ARG A 191 13.13 -13.67 0.68
N GLY A 192 12.64 -13.13 -0.43
CA GLY A 192 12.10 -13.90 -1.55
C GLY A 192 10.68 -14.45 -1.32
N LEU A 193 10.02 -14.07 -0.23
CA LEU A 193 8.66 -14.51 0.13
C LEU A 193 7.64 -13.59 -0.54
N ARG A 194 7.17 -13.98 -1.72
CA ARG A 194 6.25 -13.14 -2.52
C ARG A 194 4.95 -13.84 -2.87
N ASP A 195 4.95 -15.16 -2.98
CA ASP A 195 3.73 -15.91 -3.22
C ASP A 195 2.82 -15.89 -1.97
N ARG A 196 1.52 -16.02 -2.21
CA ARG A 196 0.52 -15.92 -1.12
C ARG A 196 0.76 -16.91 -0.01
N GLN A 197 1.11 -18.15 -0.32
CA GLN A 197 1.25 -19.20 0.69
C GLN A 197 2.46 -18.94 1.58
N SER A 198 3.64 -18.72 0.99
CA SER A 198 4.88 -18.49 1.74
C SER A 198 4.82 -17.20 2.54
N LEU A 199 4.30 -16.12 1.95
CA LEU A 199 4.18 -14.85 2.66
C LEU A 199 3.20 -14.97 3.82
N SER A 200 2.01 -15.54 3.61
CA SER A 200 1.01 -15.70 4.69
C SER A 200 1.52 -16.55 5.85
N ARG A 201 2.30 -17.61 5.55
CA ARG A 201 2.90 -18.48 6.59
C ARG A 201 3.92 -17.75 7.45
N GLU A 202 4.79 -16.93 6.86
CA GLU A 202 5.86 -16.23 7.60
C GLU A 202 5.44 -14.86 8.14
N ALA A 203 4.31 -14.32 7.67
CA ALA A 203 3.90 -12.97 7.98
C ALA A 203 3.71 -12.67 9.49
N PRO A 204 3.27 -13.59 10.37
CA PRO A 204 3.29 -13.36 11.81
C PRO A 204 4.69 -13.04 12.35
N LYS A 205 5.71 -13.83 11.97
CA LYS A 205 7.11 -13.57 12.38
C LYS A 205 7.65 -12.28 11.81
N LEU A 206 7.28 -11.95 10.56
CA LEU A 206 7.66 -10.69 9.92
C LEU A 206 7.00 -9.50 10.62
N ARG A 207 5.76 -9.66 11.10
CA ARG A 207 5.05 -8.63 11.87
C ARG A 207 5.76 -8.34 13.17
N ASP A 208 6.17 -9.37 13.92
CA ASP A 208 6.92 -9.21 15.17
C ASP A 208 8.25 -8.47 14.93
N LEU A 209 8.96 -8.82 13.86
CA LEU A 209 10.15 -8.09 13.43
C LEU A 209 9.84 -6.62 13.13
N CYS A 210 8.77 -6.34 12.40
CA CYS A 210 8.36 -4.99 12.04
C CYS A 210 7.96 -4.14 13.26
N LEU A 211 7.30 -4.74 14.24
CA LEU A 211 6.98 -4.11 15.52
C LEU A 211 8.26 -3.73 16.28
N ALA A 212 9.20 -4.67 16.43
CA ALA A 212 10.48 -4.39 17.07
C ALA A 212 11.28 -3.28 16.36
N LYS A 213 11.24 -3.24 15.01
CA LYS A 213 11.85 -2.15 14.23
C LYS A 213 11.19 -0.81 14.50
N ALA A 214 9.86 -0.76 14.62
CA ALA A 214 9.14 0.46 14.91
C ALA A 214 9.48 1.00 16.31
N GLU A 215 9.57 0.12 17.31
CA GLU A 215 9.96 0.47 18.68
C GLU A 215 11.38 1.04 18.75
N ALA A 216 12.33 0.42 18.06
CA ALA A 216 13.74 0.86 18.04
C ALA A 216 13.97 2.24 17.36
N HIS A 217 12.99 2.75 16.61
CA HIS A 217 13.06 4.06 15.95
C HIS A 217 12.17 5.12 16.62
N SER A 218 11.58 4.81 17.79
CA SER A 218 10.83 5.79 18.57
C SER A 218 11.80 6.73 19.29
N PRO A 219 11.61 8.06 19.23
CA PRO A 219 12.52 9.05 19.83
C PRO A 219 12.58 9.06 21.37
N ASP A 220 11.82 8.18 22.04
CA ASP A 220 11.80 8.02 23.50
C ASP A 220 12.62 6.80 23.98
N GLY A 221 13.47 6.21 23.12
CA GLY A 221 14.44 5.16 23.45
C GLY A 221 15.82 5.71 23.81
#